data_AF-A0A6N4XNU6-F1
#
_entry.id   AF-A0A6N4XNU6-F1
#
_cell.length_a   1.000
_cell.length_b   1.000
_cell.length_c   1.000
_cell.angle_alpha   90.00
_cell.angle_beta   90.00
_cell.angle_gamma   90.00
#
_symmetry.space_group_name_H-M   'P 1'
#
loop_
_entity.id
_entity.type
_entity.pdbx_description
1 polymer ?
#
loop_
_entity_poly.entity_id
_entity_poly.type
_entity_poly.pdbx_seq_one_letter_code
_entity_poly.pdbx_strand_id
1 'polypeptide(L)'
;MNFRDIFIIVFLITFLNSVVYILFKKYLHGKPDAGMKFLAVNILKDIIWLIVSLSIIDKTKEGFLSLVICFIVASFLIYLPVIKLINRS
;
A
#
# COMPACT_ATOMS: atom_id res chain seq x y z
N MET A 1 18.78 -11.57 -4.13
CA MET A 1 17.77 -11.33 -3.08
C MET A 1 17.11 -12.65 -2.70
N ASN A 2 16.86 -12.88 -1.40
CA ASN A 2 16.19 -14.09 -0.94
C ASN A 2 14.70 -14.08 -1.34
N PHE A 3 14.24 -15.15 -2.01
CA PHE A 3 12.85 -15.29 -2.44
C PHE A 3 11.85 -15.16 -1.26
N ARG A 4 12.27 -15.63 -0.08
CA ARG A 4 11.47 -15.53 1.14
C ARG A 4 11.17 -14.07 1.53
N ASP A 5 12.15 -13.18 1.41
CA ASP A 5 12.01 -11.80 1.83
C ASP A 5 11.07 -11.03 0.90
N ILE A 6 11.19 -11.26 -0.41
CA ILE A 6 10.25 -10.73 -1.42
C ILE A 6 8.83 -11.16 -1.10
N PHE A 7 8.64 -12.46 -0.83
CA PHE A 7 7.34 -13.01 -0.53
C PHE A 7 6.72 -12.35 0.70
N ILE A 8 7.50 -12.15 1.76
CA ILE A 8 7.04 -11.46 2.98
C ILE A 8 6.67 -10.00 2.68
N ILE A 9 7.49 -9.29 1.91
CA ILE A 9 7.28 -7.88 1.55
C ILE A 9 6.00 -7.71 0.72
N VAL A 10 5.79 -8.58 -0.27
CA VAL A 10 4.59 -8.59 -1.13
C VAL A 10 3.36 -8.96 -0.31
N PHE A 11 3.43 -9.99 0.52
CA PHE A 11 2.33 -10.37 1.40
C PHE A 11 1.95 -9.22 2.34
N LEU A 12 2.94 -8.55 2.92
CA LEU A 12 2.73 -7.42 3.83
C LEU A 12 2.04 -6.25 3.14
N ILE A 13 2.47 -5.85 1.93
CA ILE A 13 1.83 -4.73 1.22
C ILE A 13 0.39 -5.07 0.81
N THR A 14 0.15 -6.30 0.36
CA THR A 14 -1.19 -6.76 -0.03
C THR A 14 -2.13 -6.79 1.18
N PHE A 15 -1.66 -7.31 2.31
CA PHE A 15 -2.42 -7.33 3.55
C PHE A 15 -2.75 -5.90 4.02
N LEU A 16 -1.75 -5.02 4.11
CA LEU A 16 -1.95 -3.63 4.53
C LEU A 16 -2.89 -2.87 3.59
N ASN A 17 -2.77 -3.06 2.27
CA ASN A 17 -3.68 -2.46 1.30
C ASN A 17 -5.12 -2.95 1.49
N SER A 18 -5.30 -4.25 1.76
CA SER A 18 -6.63 -4.83 2.05
C SER A 18 -7.24 -4.21 3.30
N VAL A 19 -6.46 -4.04 4.36
CA VAL A 19 -6.89 -3.39 5.60
C VAL A 19 -7.30 -1.94 5.33
N VAL A 20 -6.46 -1.15 4.65
CA VAL A 20 -6.78 0.25 4.34
C VAL A 20 -8.00 0.37 3.43
N TYR A 21 -8.17 -0.53 2.47
CA TYR A 21 -9.36 -0.55 1.62
C TYR A 21 -10.64 -0.81 2.42
N ILE A 22 -10.62 -1.79 3.33
CA ILE A 22 -11.77 -2.09 4.22
C ILE A 22 -12.06 -0.90 5.13
N LEU A 23 -11.04 -0.29 5.72
CA LEU A 23 -11.19 0.91 6.56
C LEU A 23 -11.79 2.07 5.77
N PHE A 24 -11.29 2.31 4.55
CA PHE A 24 -11.83 3.33 3.66
C PHE A 24 -13.32 3.08 3.38
N LYS A 25 -13.66 1.89 2.90
CA LYS A 25 -15.03 1.54 2.52
C LYS A 25 -16.00 1.62 3.71
N LYS A 26 -15.57 1.23 4.91
CA LYS A 26 -16.43 1.18 6.10
C LYS A 26 -16.57 2.52 6.81
N TYR A 27 -15.52 3.34 6.86
CA TYR A 27 -15.47 4.50 7.76
C TYR A 27 -15.26 5.85 7.08
N LEU A 28 -14.69 5.88 5.86
CA LEU A 28 -14.32 7.10 5.15
C LEU A 28 -15.18 7.37 3.92
N HIS A 29 -15.65 6.31 3.23
CA HIS A 29 -16.51 6.42 2.06
C HIS A 29 -17.82 7.14 2.41
N GLY A 30 -18.29 8.01 1.51
CA GLY A 30 -19.48 8.85 1.70
C GLY A 30 -19.30 10.05 2.64
N LYS A 31 -18.13 10.24 3.27
CA LYS A 31 -17.84 11.43 4.08
C LYS A 31 -17.28 12.57 3.21
N PRO A 32 -17.44 13.84 3.63
CA PRO A 32 -16.71 14.94 3.02
C PRO A 32 -15.20 14.66 3.08
N ASP A 33 -14.51 15.01 2.01
CA ASP A 33 -13.06 14.84 1.83
C ASP A 33 -12.59 13.38 1.94
N ALA A 34 -13.44 12.40 1.59
CA ALA A 34 -13.10 10.97 1.63
C ALA A 34 -11.76 10.66 0.93
N GLY A 35 -11.48 11.31 -0.19
CA GLY A 35 -10.22 11.17 -0.92
C GLY A 35 -8.99 11.65 -0.13
N MET A 36 -9.08 12.81 0.53
CA MET A 36 -7.98 13.32 1.36
C MET A 36 -7.75 12.45 2.60
N LYS A 37 -8.83 11.99 3.25
CA LYS A 37 -8.73 11.10 4.40
C LYS A 37 -8.11 9.74 4.02
N PHE A 38 -8.49 9.21 2.86
CA PHE A 38 -7.85 8.02 2.31
C PHE A 38 -6.35 8.24 2.09
N LEU A 39 -5.98 9.35 1.45
CA LEU A 39 -4.58 9.68 1.14
C LEU A 39 -3.73 9.71 2.42
N ALA A 40 -4.22 10.36 3.49
CA ALA A 40 -3.53 10.42 4.77
C ALA A 40 -3.29 9.03 5.38
N VAL A 41 -4.32 8.17 5.40
CA VAL A 41 -4.20 6.80 5.92
C VAL A 41 -3.28 5.94 5.04
N ASN A 42 -3.37 6.09 3.72
CA ASN A 42 -2.56 5.33 2.79
C ASN A 42 -1.07 5.70 2.88
N ILE A 43 -0.74 7.01 2.96
CA ILE A 43 0.64 7.47 3.14
C ILE A 43 1.23 6.92 4.45
N LEU A 44 0.48 6.99 5.56
CA LEU A 44 0.94 6.46 6.84
C LEU A 44 1.23 4.95 6.74
N LYS A 45 0.33 4.19 6.12
CA LYS A 45 0.51 2.75 5.85
C LYS A 45 1.74 2.48 4.99
N ASP A 46 1.96 3.27 3.94
CA ASP A 46 3.09 3.13 3.02
C ASP A 46 4.44 3.39 3.72
N ILE A 47 4.50 4.40 4.59
CA ILE A 47 5.69 4.69 5.41
C ILE A 47 6.01 3.51 6.34
N ILE A 48 5.00 2.99 7.05
CA ILE A 48 5.17 1.83 7.94
C ILE A 48 5.66 0.62 7.15
N TRP A 49 5.03 0.33 6.00
CA TRP A 49 5.44 -0.76 5.13
C TRP A 49 6.88 -0.60 4.65
N LEU A 50 7.29 0.61 4.25
CA LEU A 50 8.63 0.88 3.76
C LEU A 50 9.69 0.66 4.84
N ILE A 51 9.46 1.16 6.07
CA ILE A 51 10.38 0.98 7.21
C ILE A 51 10.58 -0.50 7.54
N VAL A 52 9.48 -1.26 7.60
CA VAL A 52 9.53 -2.71 7.88
C VAL A 52 10.25 -3.44 6.74
N SER A 53 9.92 -3.12 5.50
CA SER A 53 10.50 -3.80 4.34
C SER A 53 12.00 -3.54 4.17
N LEU A 54 12.45 -2.32 4.43
CA LEU A 54 13.88 -1.96 4.44
C LEU A 54 14.68 -2.67 5.54
N SER A 55 14.00 -3.09 6.61
CA SER A 55 14.62 -3.84 7.71
C SER A 55 14.75 -5.34 7.41
N ILE A 56 13.96 -5.86 6.47
CA ILE A 56 13.95 -7.28 6.07
C ILE A 56 14.85 -7.52 4.86
N ILE A 57 14.88 -6.60 3.90
CA ILE A 57 15.54 -6.79 2.62
C ILE A 57 17.06 -6.66 2.70
N ASP A 58 17.78 -7.44 1.89
CA ASP A 58 19.19 -7.24 1.64
C ASP A 58 19.45 -5.85 1.02
N LYS A 59 20.46 -5.14 1.53
CA LYS A 59 20.88 -3.79 1.08
C LYS A 59 21.62 -3.84 -0.27
N THR A 60 20.95 -4.37 -1.29
CA THR A 60 21.44 -4.53 -2.66
C THR A 60 20.62 -3.68 -3.63
N LYS A 61 21.20 -3.36 -4.79
CA LYS A 61 20.51 -2.62 -5.86
C LYS A 61 19.25 -3.35 -6.35
N GLU A 62 19.33 -4.67 -6.50
CA GLU A 62 18.21 -5.52 -6.94
C GLU A 62 17.07 -5.53 -5.92
N GLY A 63 17.40 -5.62 -4.63
CA GLY A 63 16.41 -5.56 -3.55
C GLY A 63 15.66 -4.23 -3.56
N PHE A 64 16.40 -3.12 -3.64
CA PHE A 64 15.80 -1.80 -3.74
C PHE A 64 14.89 -1.65 -4.97
N LEU A 65 15.34 -2.08 -6.16
CA LEU A 65 14.52 -2.05 -7.38
C LEU A 65 13.23 -2.86 -7.22
N SER A 66 13.31 -4.02 -6.57
CA SER A 66 12.15 -4.87 -6.32
C SER A 66 11.15 -4.22 -5.36
N LEU A 67 11.63 -3.51 -4.33
CA LEU A 67 10.78 -2.72 -3.45
C LEU A 67 10.04 -1.61 -4.21
N VAL A 68 10.75 -0.89 -5.08
CA VAL A 68 10.15 0.19 -5.89
C VAL A 68 9.06 -0.37 -6.81
N ILE A 69 9.34 -1.47 -7.51
CA ILE A 69 8.35 -2.13 -8.38
C ILE A 69 7.14 -2.59 -7.56
N CYS A 70 7.37 -3.23 -6.42
CA CYS A 70 6.31 -3.67 -5.51
C CYS A 70 5.45 -2.49 -5.04
N PHE A 71 6.06 -1.37 -4.68
CA PHE A 71 5.38 -0.16 -4.26
C PHE A 71 4.49 0.42 -5.37
N ILE A 72 5.02 0.52 -6.59
CA ILE A 72 4.27 1.05 -7.74
C ILE A 72 3.07 0.17 -8.05
N VAL A 73 3.26 -1.15 -8.18
CA VAL A 73 2.17 -2.09 -8.47
C VAL A 73 1.10 -2.04 -7.38
N ALA A 74 1.51 -2.11 -6.12
CA ALA A 74 0.59 -2.06 -4.99
C ALA A 74 -0.16 -0.72 -4.90
N SER A 75 0.47 0.39 -5.29
CA SER A 75 -0.19 1.69 -5.38
C SER A 75 -1.35 1.63 -6.39
N PHE A 76 -1.12 1.15 -7.61
CA PHE A 76 -2.21 1.00 -8.59
C PHE A 76 -3.34 0.11 -8.06
N LEU A 77 -3.00 -1.00 -7.37
CA LEU A 77 -3.99 -1.92 -6.83
C LEU A 77 -4.95 -1.29 -5.80
N ILE A 78 -4.50 -0.29 -5.03
CA ILE A 78 -5.36 0.37 -4.03
C ILE A 78 -5.99 1.67 -4.57
N TYR A 79 -5.26 2.48 -5.33
CA TYR A 79 -5.77 3.76 -5.82
C TYR A 79 -6.90 3.58 -6.85
N LEU A 80 -6.75 2.65 -7.80
CA LEU A 80 -7.77 2.42 -8.84
C LEU A 80 -9.16 2.10 -8.27
N PRO A 81 -9.35 1.11 -7.38
CA PRO A 81 -10.67 0.83 -6.82
C PRO A 81 -11.18 1.95 -5.92
N VAL A 82 -10.32 2.65 -5.19
CA VAL A 82 -10.72 3.76 -4.30
C VAL A 82 -11.20 4.97 -5.10
N ILE A 83 -10.46 5.40 -6.13
CA ILE A 83 -10.87 6.49 -7.03
C ILE A 83 -12.20 6.15 -7.70
N LYS A 84 -12.36 4.90 -8.17
CA LYS A 84 -13.63 4.44 -8.76
C LYS A 84 -14.80 4.50 -7.78
N LEU A 85 -14.57 4.23 -6.50
CA LEU A 85 -15.60 4.33 -5.45
C LEU A 85 -15.96 5.78 -5.09
N ILE A 86 -14.98 6.68 -5.11
CA ILE A 86 -15.19 8.11 -4.83
C ILE A 86 -15.96 8.74 -5.99
N ASN A 87 -15.57 8.49 -7.24
CA ASN A 87 -16.20 9.10 -8.42
C ASN A 87 -17.59 8.53 -8.75
N ARG A 88 -17.98 7.41 -8.14
CA ARG A 88 -19.32 6.82 -8.26
C ARG A 88 -20.26 7.23 -7.12
N SER A 89 -19.75 7.93 -6.11
CA SER A 89 -20.52 8.49 -4.99
C SER A 89 -21.00 9.89 -5.32
#